data_AF-A0A8X7SE65-F1
#
_entry.id   AF-A0A8X7SE65-F1
#
_cell.length_a   1.000
_cell.length_b   1.000
_cell.length_c   1.000
_cell.angle_alpha   90.00
_cell.angle_beta   90.00
_cell.angle_gamma   90.00
#
_symmetry.space_group_name_H-M   'P 1'
#
loop_
_entity.id
_entity.type
_entity.pdbx_description
1 polymer ?
#
loop_
_entity_poly.entity_id
_entity_poly.type
_entity_poly.pdbx_seq_one_letter_code
_entity_poly.pdbx_strand_id
1 'polypeptide(L)' 'MQFFGGSEISPSPPVPTASGNNAHMMYVFNRNGVCLLYKEWNRPLHTLNPQQDHKLMFGLLFSSNPSPPKWTPPSK' A
#
# COMPACT_ATOMS: atom_id res chain seq x y z
N MET A 1 -34.18 -16.39 32.52
CA MET A 1 -34.42 -15.39 31.45
C MET A 1 -33.12 -15.14 30.69
N GLN A 2 -33.25 -15.01 29.38
CA GLN A 2 -32.24 -15.09 28.30
C GLN A 2 -30.99 -14.22 28.45
N PHE A 3 -29.85 -14.72 27.97
CA PHE A 3 -28.75 -13.88 27.46
C PHE A 3 -28.17 -14.48 26.17
N PHE A 4 -28.59 -13.86 25.06
CA PHE A 4 -27.93 -13.66 23.76
C PHE A 4 -27.32 -14.88 23.02
N GLY A 5 -28.09 -15.36 22.03
CA GLY A 5 -27.52 -15.93 20.82
C GLY A 5 -26.94 -14.84 19.90
N GLY A 6 -25.99 -15.23 19.05
CA GLY A 6 -25.44 -14.37 18.01
C GLY A 6 -24.12 -14.93 17.51
N SER A 7 -24.12 -15.38 16.26
CA SER A 7 -23.04 -16.03 15.55
C SER A 7 -21.65 -15.47 15.81
N GLU A 8 -20.73 -16.41 16.03
CA GLU A 8 -19.29 -16.32 15.81
C GLU A 8 -18.92 -15.68 14.46
N ILE A 9 -18.92 -14.35 14.39
CA ILE A 9 -18.30 -13.61 13.28
C ILE A 9 -16.80 -13.57 13.57
N SER A 10 -16.13 -14.71 13.33
CA SER A 10 -14.69 -14.73 13.12
C SER A 10 -14.44 -14.04 11.77
N PRO A 11 -13.68 -12.93 11.70
CA PRO A 11 -13.31 -12.36 10.43
C PRO A 11 -12.35 -13.35 9.75
N SER A 12 -12.90 -14.25 8.95
CA SER A 12 -12.11 -15.16 8.13
C SER A 12 -11.14 -14.33 7.30
N PRO A 13 -9.85 -14.70 7.23
CA PRO A 13 -8.90 -13.99 6.39
C PRO A 13 -9.42 -14.01 4.94
N PRO A 14 -9.29 -12.89 4.20
CA PRO A 14 -9.75 -12.82 2.82
C PRO A 14 -9.07 -13.94 2.02
N VAL A 15 -9.90 -14.77 1.36
CA VAL A 15 -9.44 -15.89 0.55
C VAL A 15 -8.51 -15.34 -0.55
N PRO A 16 -7.24 -15.79 -0.62
CA PRO A 16 -6.35 -15.37 -1.70
C PRO A 16 -6.91 -15.91 -3.01
N THR A 17 -7.58 -15.03 -3.76
CA THR A 17 -8.11 -15.36 -5.08
C THR A 17 -6.92 -15.52 -6.01
N ALA A 18 -6.86 -16.64 -6.75
CA ALA A 18 -5.74 -17.10 -7.57
C ALA A 18 -5.38 -16.20 -8.78
N SER A 19 -5.70 -14.90 -8.74
CA SER A 19 -5.07 -13.90 -9.59
C SER A 19 -3.72 -13.61 -8.95
N GLY A 20 -2.63 -14.05 -9.61
CA GLY A 20 -1.27 -13.93 -9.07
C GLY A 20 -0.98 -12.54 -8.50
N ASN A 21 -0.03 -12.49 -7.55
CA ASN A 21 0.36 -11.36 -6.68
C ASN A 21 0.83 -10.08 -7.40
N ASN A 22 0.21 -9.74 -8.52
CA ASN A 22 0.51 -8.68 -9.45
C ASN A 22 -0.37 -7.48 -9.10
N ALA A 23 -0.15 -6.98 -7.88
CA ALA A 23 -0.77 -5.76 -7.41
C ALA A 23 -0.08 -4.57 -8.08
N HIS A 24 -0.64 -4.12 -9.21
CA HIS A 24 -0.11 -2.99 -9.95
C HIS A 24 -0.83 -1.71 -9.55
N MET A 25 -0.08 -0.82 -8.92
CA MET A 25 -0.54 0.50 -8.47
C MET A 25 0.49 1.55 -8.88
N MET A 26 0.00 2.71 -9.31
CA MET A 26 0.82 3.87 -9.64
C MET A 26 0.37 5.04 -8.77
N TYR A 27 1.35 5.65 -8.10
CA TYR A 27 1.15 6.84 -7.28
C TYR A 27 2.00 7.98 -7.83
N VAL A 28 1.42 9.17 -7.94
CA VAL A 28 2.13 10.39 -8.29
C VAL A 28 2.00 11.36 -7.14
N PHE A 29 3.13 11.67 -6.49
CA PHE A 29 3.18 12.61 -5.39
C PHE A 29 3.83 13.92 -5.84
N ASN A 30 3.32 15.04 -5.32
CA ASN A 30 4.03 16.31 -5.39
C ASN A 30 5.18 16.34 -4.36
N ARG A 31 6.11 17.29 -4.49
CA ARG A 31 7.21 17.54 -3.53
C ARG A 31 6.74 17.78 -2.10
N ASN A 32 5.51 18.29 -1.94
CA ASN A 32 4.87 18.50 -0.63
C ASN A 32 4.27 17.23 -0.02
N GLY A 33 4.36 16.07 -0.69
CA GLY A 33 3.78 14.80 -0.23
C GLY A 33 2.29 14.62 -0.45
N VAL A 34 1.67 15.49 -1.25
CA VAL A 34 0.27 15.35 -1.67
C VAL A 34 0.17 14.36 -2.83
N CYS A 35 -0.68 13.34 -2.71
CA CYS A 35 -1.00 12.40 -3.79
C CYS A 35 -1.88 13.11 -4.82
N LEU A 36 -1.36 13.33 -6.03
CA LEU A 36 -2.07 13.97 -7.13
C LEU A 36 -2.84 12.95 -7.98
N LEU A 37 -2.27 11.76 -8.14
CA LEU A 37 -2.86 10.69 -8.94
C LEU A 37 -2.62 9.35 -8.25
N TYR A 38 -3.70 8.60 -8.11
CA TYR A 38 -3.67 7.19 -7.74
C TYR A 38 -4.35 6.38 -8.84
N LYS A 39 -3.63 5.42 -9.41
CA LYS A 39 -4.17 4.49 -10.40
C LYS A 39 -3.89 3.06 -9.97
N GLU A 40 -4.96 2.30 -9.88
CA GLU A 40 -4.95 0.90 -9.48
C GLU A 40 -5.44 0.04 -10.65
N TRP A 41 -4.75 -1.07 -10.91
CA TRP A 41 -5.17 -2.02 -11.95
C TRP A 41 -5.68 -3.34 -11.38
N ASN A 42 -5.05 -3.87 -10.33
CA ASN A 42 -5.42 -5.16 -9.76
C ASN A 42 -5.05 -5.21 -8.28
N ARG A 43 -5.85 -4.57 -7.41
CA ARG A 43 -5.66 -4.70 -5.96
C ARG A 43 -6.68 -5.68 -5.41
N PRO A 44 -6.24 -6.91 -5.04
CA PRO A 44 -7.15 -7.90 -4.50
C PRO A 44 -7.64 -7.56 -3.08
N LEU A 45 -7.00 -6.60 -2.39
CA LEU A 45 -7.33 -6.26 -1.01
C LEU A 45 -7.13 -4.78 -0.67
N HIS A 46 -8.19 -4.14 -0.17
CA HIS A 46 -8.15 -2.77 0.35
C HIS A 46 -8.19 -2.80 1.89
N THR A 47 -7.01 -2.85 2.51
CA THR A 47 -6.89 -2.92 3.99
C THR A 47 -6.91 -1.56 4.67
N LEU A 48 -6.53 -0.50 3.96
CA LEU A 48 -6.36 0.85 4.50
C LEU A 48 -7.23 1.86 3.74
N ASN A 49 -7.65 2.90 4.45
CA ASN A 49 -8.26 4.06 3.82
C ASN A 49 -7.22 4.73 2.88
N PRO A 50 -7.58 5.07 1.63
CA PRO A 50 -6.66 5.68 0.65
C PRO A 50 -5.82 6.84 1.20
N GLN A 51 -6.35 7.68 2.09
CA GLN A 51 -5.59 8.80 2.66
C GLN A 51 -4.42 8.34 3.57
N GLN A 52 -4.62 7.26 4.33
CA GLN A 52 -3.59 6.67 5.17
C GLN A 52 -2.57 5.89 4.33
N ASP A 53 -3.07 5.14 3.34
CA ASP A 53 -2.27 4.41 2.36
C ASP A 53 -1.31 5.35 1.61
N HIS A 54 -1.80 6.50 1.14
CA HIS A 54 -0.98 7.52 0.47
C HIS A 54 0.14 8.07 1.34
N LYS A 55 -0.15 8.41 2.60
CA LYS A 55 0.87 8.92 3.54
C LYS A 55 1.91 7.85 3.86
N LEU A 56 1.47 6.59 4.00
CA LEU A 56 2.35 5.47 4.27
C LEU A 56 3.25 5.16 3.05
N MET A 57 2.69 5.10 1.84
CA MET A 57 3.44 4.93 0.59
C MET A 57 4.43 6.07 0.35
N PHE A 58 4.02 7.32 0.62
CA PHE A 58 4.94 8.46 0.59
C PHE A 58 6.07 8.27 1.61
N GLY A 59 5.75 7.93 2.86
CA GLY A 59 6.76 7.67 3.90
C GLY A 59 7.78 6.60 3.51
N LEU A 60 7.35 5.52 2.82
CA LEU A 60 8.27 4.48 2.35
C LEU A 60 9.25 4.98 1.30
N LEU A 61 8.82 5.83 0.37
CA LEU A 61 9.69 6.47 -0.64
C LEU A 61 10.82 7.30 0.01
N PHE A 62 10.54 7.91 1.16
CA PHE A 62 11.52 8.73 1.89
C PHE A 62 12.30 7.94 2.95
N SER A 63 11.84 6.74 3.32
CA SER A 63 12.54 5.87 4.26
C SER A 63 13.70 5.10 3.63
N SER A 64 13.73 4.98 2.29
CA SER A 64 14.87 4.39 1.60
C SER A 64 16.05 5.36 1.70
N ASN A 65 17.05 5.01 2.50
CA ASN A 65 18.36 5.64 2.42
C ASN A 65 18.83 5.55 0.96
N PRO A 66 19.06 6.67 0.26
CA PRO A 66 19.69 6.61 -1.05
C PRO A 66 21.14 6.19 -0.81
N SER A 67 21.42 4.88 -0.84
CA SER A 67 22.79 4.45 -1.07
C SER A 67 23.19 5.05 -2.43
N PRO A 68 24.31 5.76 -2.52
CA PRO A 68 24.77 6.26 -3.81
C PRO A 68 24.84 5.05 -4.75
N PRO A 69 24.29 5.14 -5.97
CA PRO A 69 24.40 4.04 -6.91
C PRO A 69 25.88 3.71 -7.02
N LYS A 70 26.25 2.45 -6.77
CA LYS A 70 27.64 1.95 -6.91
C LYS A 70 28.25 2.20 -8.31
N TRP A 71 27.44 2.73 -9.23
CA TRP A 71 27.72 3.04 -10.62
C TRP A 71 27.82 4.55 -10.93
N THR A 72 27.82 5.46 -9.95
CA THR A 72 28.12 6.88 -10.23
C THR A 72 29.61 7.04 -10.59
N PRO A 73 29.96 7.44 -11.83
CA PRO A 73 31.34 7.75 -12.17
C PRO A 73 31.80 8.98 -11.36
N PRO A 74 33.05 9.01 -10.86
CA PRO A 74 33.57 10.17 -10.15
C PRO A 74 33.54 11.40 -11.08
N SER A 75 32.93 12.49 -10.61
CA SER A 75 33.00 13.78 -11.30
C SER A 75 34.46 14.25 -11.32
N LYS A 76 34.96 14.58 -12.51
CA LYS A 76 36.31 15.10 -12.75
C LYS A 76 36.44 16.55 -12.27
#